data_AF-A0A067DKU4-F1
#
_entry.id   AF-A0A067DKU4-F1
#
_cell.length_a   1.000
_cell.length_b   1.000
_cell.length_c   1.000
_cell.angle_alpha   90.00
_cell.angle_beta   90.00
_cell.angle_gamma   90.00
#
_symmetry.space_group_name_H-M   'P 1'
#
loop_
_entity.id
_entity.type
_entity.pdbx_description
1 polymer ?
#
loop_
_entity_poly.entity_id
_entity_poly.type
_entity_poly.pdbx_seq_one_letter_code
_entity_poly.pdbx_strand_id
1 'polypeptide(L)'
;MSTAVELLDQGHEVDIYELRSFIGGKVASFVCKRGNHIEISLHVFFGCYNNLFRLTKKVGADENLLMKDHTHKFVNKGGEIGGIVIS
;
A
#
# COMPACT_ATOMS: atom_id res chain seq x y z
N MET A 1 -2.91 -6.77 10.72
CA MET A 1 -3.98 -7.15 9.77
C MET A 1 -3.69 -8.44 9.01
N SER A 2 -2.55 -8.60 8.34
CA SER A 2 -2.22 -9.87 7.64
C SER A 2 -2.32 -11.11 8.54
N THR A 3 -1.82 -11.03 9.78
CA THR A 3 -1.94 -12.11 10.78
C THR A 3 -3.40 -12.47 11.08
N ALA A 4 -4.28 -11.46 11.19
CA ALA A 4 -5.69 -11.70 11.47
C ALA A 4 -6.38 -12.45 10.33
N VAL A 5 -6.06 -12.09 9.08
CA VAL A 5 -6.57 -12.79 7.88
C VAL A 5 -6.16 -14.27 7.90
N GLU A 6 -4.89 -14.55 8.19
CA GLU A 6 -4.37 -15.93 8.23
C GLU A 6 -4.99 -16.75 9.37
N LEU A 7 -5.19 -16.15 10.55
CA LEU A 7 -5.83 -16.82 11.69
C LEU A 7 -7.31 -17.12 11.42
N LEU A 8 -8.03 -16.20 10.78
CA LEU A 8 -9.43 -16.40 10.38
C LEU A 8 -9.56 -17.54 9.36
N ASP A 9 -8.63 -17.65 8.41
CA ASP A 9 -8.60 -18.76 7.45
C ASP A 9 -8.43 -20.13 8.12
N GLN A 10 -7.72 -20.15 9.25
CA GLN A 10 -7.49 -21.36 10.05
C GLN A 10 -8.67 -21.67 11.00
N GLY A 11 -9.73 -20.85 10.97
CA GLY A 11 -10.93 -21.04 11.80
C GLY A 11 -10.81 -20.49 13.22
N HIS A 12 -9.80 -19.66 13.51
CA HIS A 12 -9.69 -18.97 14.79
C HIS A 12 -10.56 -17.73 14.83
N GLU A 13 -11.07 -17.41 16.01
CA GLU A 13 -11.69 -16.12 16.30
C GLU A 13 -10.59 -15.09 16.60
N VAL A 14 -10.74 -13.87 16.08
CA VAL A 14 -9.70 -12.83 16.17
C VAL A 14 -10.32 -11.49 16.54
N ASP A 15 -9.85 -10.92 17.64
CA ASP A 15 -10.09 -9.53 18.01
C ASP A 15 -8.94 -8.64 17.55
N ILE A 16 -9.27 -7.46 17.01
CA ILE A 16 -8.28 -6.46 16.59
C ILE A 16 -8.43 -5.21 17.46
N TYR A 17 -7.36 -4.85 18.16
CA TYR A 17 -7.28 -3.63 18.95
C TYR A 17 -6.33 -2.63 18.28
N GLU A 18 -6.85 -1.46 17.93
CA GLU A 18 -6.07 -0.33 17.39
C GLU A 18 -6.32 0.88 18.31
N LEU A 19 -5.23 1.55 18.71
CA LEU A 19 -5.31 2.68 19.65
C LEU A 19 -5.90 3.92 18.97
N ARG A 20 -5.66 4.07 17.67
CA ARG A 20 -6.10 5.23 16.88
C ARG A 20 -7.52 5.03 16.35
N SER A 21 -8.21 6.13 16.09
CA SER A 21 -9.56 6.11 15.49
C SER A 21 -9.56 5.77 13.99
N PHE A 22 -8.45 5.31 13.43
CA PHE A 22 -8.28 4.97 12.03
C PHE A 22 -7.33 3.77 11.89
N ILE A 23 -7.57 2.97 10.85
CA ILE A 23 -6.87 1.70 10.62
C ILE A 23 -5.69 1.92 9.65
N GLY A 24 -4.64 1.11 9.79
CA GLY A 24 -3.54 1.05 8.82
C GLY A 24 -2.17 1.48 9.37
N GLY A 25 -2.10 1.99 10.60
CA GLY A 25 -0.82 2.35 11.21
C GLY A 25 -0.02 3.35 10.36
N LYS A 26 1.17 2.94 9.88
CA LYS A 26 2.04 3.77 9.02
C LYS A 26 1.51 3.93 7.58
N VAL A 27 0.67 3.01 7.12
CA VAL A 27 0.07 3.03 5.78
C VAL A 27 -1.35 3.61 5.77
N ALA A 28 -1.80 4.21 6.87
CA ALA A 28 -3.16 4.69 6.99
C ALA A 28 -3.44 5.91 6.09
N SER A 29 -4.66 5.96 5.57
CA SER A 29 -5.28 7.14 4.97
C SER A 29 -6.63 7.39 5.64
N PHE A 30 -6.99 8.65 5.86
CA PHE A 30 -8.26 9.01 6.52
C PHE A 30 -8.82 10.33 5.98
N VAL A 31 -10.13 10.50 6.08
CA VAL A 31 -10.81 11.72 5.65
C VAL A 31 -10.77 12.75 6.79
N CYS A 32 -10.22 13.93 6.51
CA CYS A 32 -10.21 15.02 7.49
C CYS A 32 -11.57 15.74 7.56
N LYS A 33 -11.75 16.61 8.56
CA LYS A 33 -13.00 17.38 8.77
C LYS A 33 -13.46 18.21 7.56
N ARG A 34 -12.56 18.46 6.60
CA ARG A 34 -12.82 19.23 5.38
C ARG A 34 -13.17 18.34 4.17
N GLY A 35 -13.30 17.03 4.35
CA GLY A 35 -13.64 16.08 3.28
C GLY A 35 -12.46 15.59 2.43
N ASN A 36 -11.24 16.08 2.68
CA ASN A 36 -10.05 15.63 1.95
C ASN A 36 -9.46 14.36 2.57
N HIS A 37 -8.96 13.46 1.73
CA HIS A 37 -8.15 12.33 2.17
C HIS A 37 -6.74 12.82 2.54
N ILE A 38 -6.27 12.42 3.73
CA ILE A 38 -4.91 12.63 4.20
C ILE A 38 -4.22 11.27 4.28
N GLU A 39 -3.09 11.15 3.60
CA GLU A 39 -2.20 10.00 3.69
C GLU A 39 -1.04 10.30 4.65
N ILE A 40 -0.72 9.35 5.53
CA ILE A 40 0.37 9.54 6.49
C ILE A 40 1.75 9.45 5.82
N SER A 41 1.84 8.67 4.74
CA SER A 41 3.05 8.56 3.93
C SER A 41 2.70 8.10 2.52
N LEU A 42 3.54 8.48 1.56
CA LEU A 42 3.46 8.01 0.18
C LEU A 42 3.99 6.57 0.11
N HIS A 43 3.18 5.67 -0.46
CA HIS A 43 3.56 4.26 -0.63
C HIS A 43 3.68 3.91 -2.11
N VAL A 44 4.76 3.21 -2.45
CA VAL A 44 4.99 2.60 -3.76
C VAL A 44 5.21 1.11 -3.54
N PHE A 45 4.49 0.27 -4.30
CA PHE A 45 4.62 -1.18 -4.24
C PHE A 45 5.47 -1.68 -5.41
N PHE A 46 6.33 -2.67 -5.13
CA PHE A 46 7.20 -3.27 -6.13
C PHE A 46 6.71 -4.66 -6.52
N GLY A 47 6.93 -5.04 -7.78
CA GLY A 47 6.49 -6.32 -8.35
C GLY A 47 7.00 -7.56 -7.59
N CYS A 48 8.11 -7.45 -6.87
CA CYS A 48 8.67 -8.54 -6.07
C CYS A 48 7.93 -8.82 -4.75
N TYR A 49 6.89 -8.05 -4.41
CA TYR A 49 6.15 -8.19 -3.15
C TYR A 49 5.07 -9.29 -3.21
N ASN A 50 5.49 -10.54 -3.43
CA ASN A 50 4.60 -11.68 -3.64
C ASN A 50 3.54 -11.85 -2.55
N ASN A 51 3.91 -11.69 -1.27
CA ASN A 51 2.97 -11.82 -0.15
C ASN A 51 1.92 -10.71 -0.14
N LEU A 52 2.30 -9.49 -0.55
CA LEU A 52 1.36 -8.37 -0.65
C LEU A 52 0.34 -8.66 -1.76
N PHE A 53 0.80 -9.02 -2.96
CA PHE A 53 -0.10 -9.32 -4.08
C PHE A 53 -1.02 -10.52 -3.80
N ARG A 54 -0.50 -11.54 -3.10
CA ARG A 54 -1.33 -12.67 -2.63
C ARG A 54 -2.45 -12.18 -1.72
N LEU A 55 -2.11 -11.32 -0.75
CA LEU A 55 -3.07 -10.80 0.22
C LEU A 55 -4.08 -9.84 -0.44
N THR A 56 -3.65 -8.93 -1.31
CA THR A 56 -4.55 -7.99 -2.01
C THR A 56 -5.52 -8.74 -2.91
N LYS A 57 -5.06 -9.76 -3.65
CA LYS A 57 -5.94 -10.61 -4.45
C LYS A 57 -6.95 -11.38 -3.58
N LYS A 58 -6.51 -11.90 -2.44
CA LYS A 58 -7.39 -12.62 -1.51
C LYS A 58 -8.54 -11.74 -0.99
N VAL A 59 -8.27 -10.47 -0.73
CA VAL A 59 -9.30 -9.51 -0.26
C VAL A 59 -10.03 -8.79 -1.41
N GLY A 60 -9.78 -9.18 -2.67
CA GLY A 60 -10.42 -8.59 -3.85
C GLY A 60 -10.01 -7.14 -4.14
N ALA A 61 -8.80 -6.74 -3.73
CA ALA A 61 -8.30 -5.37 -3.89
C ALA A 61 -7.17 -5.25 -4.92
N ASP A 62 -6.88 -6.30 -5.69
CA ASP A 62 -5.81 -6.32 -6.70
C ASP A 62 -6.08 -5.36 -7.87
N GLU A 63 -7.36 -5.13 -8.22
CA GLU A 63 -7.75 -4.16 -9.25
C GLU A 63 -7.45 -2.69 -8.86
N ASN A 64 -7.26 -2.41 -7.57
CA ASN A 64 -6.94 -1.06 -7.07
C ASN A 64 -5.46 -0.68 -7.26
N LEU A 65 -4.61 -1.63 -7.70
CA LEU A 65 -3.19 -1.39 -7.90
C LEU A 65 -2.95 -0.81 -9.30
N LEU A 66 -2.56 0.46 -9.33
CA LEU A 66 -2.21 1.16 -10.57
C LEU A 66 -0.78 0.86 -10.98
N MET A 67 -0.62 -0.05 -11.94
CA MET A 67 0.67 -0.33 -12.56
C MET A 67 1.21 0.91 -13.28
N LYS A 68 2.51 1.16 -13.12
CA LYS A 68 3.25 2.20 -13.83
C LYS A 68 4.27 1.56 -14.76
N ASP A 69 4.65 2.28 -15.81
CA ASP A 69 5.72 1.88 -16.70
C ASP A 69 6.97 1.54 -15.89
N HIS A 70 7.69 0.50 -16.30
CA HIS A 70 8.95 0.08 -15.68
C HIS A 70 10.05 1.08 -16.04
N THR A 71 9.98 2.27 -15.45
CA THR A 71 10.89 3.38 -15.70
C THR A 71 11.28 4.03 -14.38
N HIS A 72 12.58 4.23 -14.18
CA HIS A 72 13.11 4.96 -13.04
C HIS A 72 13.50 6.35 -13.50
N LYS A 73 12.89 7.38 -12.91
CA LYS A 73 13.24 8.78 -13.16
C LYS A 73 14.15 9.31 -12.05
N PHE A 74 15.14 10.09 -12.44
CA PHE A 74 16.11 10.69 -11.52
C PHE A 74 16.16 12.20 -11.73
N VAL A 75 16.31 12.95 -10.65
CA VAL A 75 16.58 14.39 -10.71
C VAL A 75 18.08 14.59 -10.54
N ASN A 76 18.73 15.07 -11.59
CA ASN A 76 20.15 15.34 -11.62
C ASN A 76 20.47 16.70 -11.02
N LYS A 77 21.76 16.95 -10.76
CA LYS A 77 22.25 18.25 -10.32
C LYS A 77 21.84 19.31 -11.34
N GLY A 78 21.23 20.41 -10.87
CA GLY A 78 20.67 21.45 -11.75
C GLY A 78 19.19 21.27 -12.10
N GLY A 79 18.53 20.21 -11.60
CA GLY A 79 17.09 20.00 -11.78
C GLY A 79 16.71 19.27 -13.08
N GLU A 80 17.69 18.79 -13.83
CA GLU A 80 17.46 18.02 -15.06
C GLU A 80 16.85 16.65 -14.73
N ILE A 81 15.80 16.26 -15.47
CA ILE A 81 15.12 14.97 -15.27
C ILE A 81 15.69 13.94 -16.25
N GLY A 82 16.37 12.92 -15.72
CA GLY A 82 16.81 11.75 -16.47
C GLY A 82 15.88 10.55 -16.25
N GLY A 83 15.99 9.52 -17.09
CA GLY A 83 15.20 8.28 -16.93
C GLY A 83 15.90 7.05 -17.50
N ILE A 84 15.70 5.90 -16.85
CA ILE A 84 16.11 4.58 -17.32
C ILE A 84 14.85 3.72 -17.47
N VAL A 85 14.61 3.18 -18.66
CA VAL A 85 13.56 2.19 -18.91
C VAL A 85 14.14 0.82 -18.62
N ILE A 86 13.47 0.05 -17.76
CA ILE A 86 13.84 -1.31 -17.40
C ILE A 86 12.90 -2.24 -18.18
N SER A 87 13.44 -2.88 -19.23
CA SER A 87 12.73 -3.88 -20.05
C SER A 87 12.67 -5.24 -19.37
#